data_AF-A0A959Y959-F1
#
_entry.id   AF-A0A959Y959-F1
#
_cell.length_a   1.000
_cell.length_b   1.000
_cell.length_c   1.000
_cell.angle_alpha   90.00
_cell.angle_beta   90.00
_cell.angle_gamma   90.00
#
_symmetry.space_group_name_H-M   'P 1'
#
loop_
_entity.id
_entity.type
_entity.pdbx_description
1 polymer ?
#
loop_
_entity_poly.entity_id
_entity_poly.type
_entity_poly.pdbx_seq_one_letter_code
_entity_poly.pdbx_strand_id
1 'polypeptide(L)' 'GWELVRANCTACHSSKLVTQNRADRAGWESMIRWMQETQKLWDLGENEPIILDYLAKHYAPQRKGRRARLTNIEWYELEP' A
#
# COMPACT_ATOMS: atom_id res chain seq x y z
N GLY A 1 -0.16 15.56 -5.53
CA GLY A 1 -0.54 14.20 -5.07
C GLY A 1 0.56 13.20 -5.38
N TRP A 2 0.50 12.56 -6.55
CA TRP A 2 1.43 11.48 -6.93
C TRP A 2 2.92 11.86 -6.83
N GLU A 3 3.31 13.05 -7.29
CA GLU A 3 4.73 13.46 -7.26
C GLU A 3 5.29 13.53 -5.83
N LEU A 4 4.48 13.98 -4.87
CA LEU A 4 4.85 13.99 -3.45
C LEU A 4 4.98 12.57 -2.89
N VAL A 5 4.09 11.66 -3.28
CA VAL A 5 4.19 10.24 -2.89
C VAL A 5 5.43 9.60 -3.51
N ARG A 6 5.74 9.87 -4.78
CA ARG A 6 6.96 9.39 -5.43
C ARG A 6 8.20 9.93 -4.71
N ALA A 7 8.25 11.23 -4.41
CA ALA A 7 9.39 11.84 -3.76
C ALA A 7 9.63 11.32 -2.34
N ASN A 8 8.57 11.13 -1.55
CA ASN A 8 8.69 10.81 -0.12
C ASN A 8 8.60 9.31 0.20
N CYS A 9 7.84 8.52 -0.56
CA CYS A 9 7.55 7.13 -0.23
C CYS A 9 8.44 6.10 -0.98
N THR A 10 9.36 6.56 -1.84
CA THR A 10 10.28 5.67 -2.57
C THR A 10 11.75 5.95 -2.27
N ALA A 11 12.05 6.78 -1.28
CA ALA A 11 13.42 7.14 -0.93
C ALA A 11 14.18 6.01 -0.20
N CYS A 12 13.47 5.18 0.56
CA CYS A 12 14.07 4.12 1.38
C CYS A 12 13.87 2.71 0.79
N HIS A 13 12.78 2.49 0.04
CA HIS A 13 12.41 1.19 -0.51
C HIS A 13 11.57 1.34 -1.79
N SER A 14 11.33 0.23 -2.48
CA SER A 14 10.50 0.21 -3.69
C SER A 14 9.08 0.73 -3.45
N SER A 15 8.53 1.42 -4.45
CA SER A 15 7.11 1.80 -4.49
C SER A 15 6.15 0.61 -4.44
N LYS A 16 6.66 -0.61 -4.73
CA LYS A 16 5.87 -1.83 -4.67
C LYS A 16 5.20 -2.03 -3.31
N LEU A 17 5.90 -1.76 -2.20
CA LEU A 17 5.32 -1.87 -0.85
C LEU A 17 4.08 -0.97 -0.71
N VAL A 18 4.17 0.28 -1.16
CA VAL A 18 3.05 1.23 -1.13
C VAL A 18 1.88 0.70 -1.96
N THR A 19 2.14 0.26 -3.19
CA THR A 19 1.08 -0.21 -4.11
C THR A 19 0.46 -1.56 -3.73
N GLN A 20 1.10 -2.34 -2.86
CA GLN A 20 0.58 -3.60 -2.36
C GLN A 20 -0.31 -3.43 -1.13
N ASN A 21 -0.06 -2.38 -0.33
CA ASN A 21 -0.84 -2.09 0.86
C ASN A 21 -2.16 -1.41 0.53
N ARG A 22 -3.17 -1.62 1.39
CA ARG A 22 -4.47 -0.98 1.31
C ARG A 22 -4.89 -0.50 2.68
N ALA A 23 -5.22 0.77 2.80
CA ALA A 23 -5.69 1.37 4.03
C ALA A 23 -6.59 2.56 3.72
N ASP A 24 -7.49 2.88 4.64
CA ASP A 24 -8.19 4.16 4.62
C ASP A 24 -7.23 5.29 5.06
N ARG A 25 -7.72 6.53 5.10
CA ARG A 25 -6.89 7.68 5.47
C ARG A 25 -6.22 7.50 6.83
N ALA A 26 -6.98 7.08 7.84
CA ALA A 26 -6.48 6.92 9.21
C ALA A 26 -5.43 5.80 9.30
N GLY A 27 -5.62 4.71 8.55
CA GLY A 27 -4.63 3.64 8.44
C GLY A 27 -3.33 4.10 7.76
N TRP A 28 -3.42 4.90 6.70
CA TRP A 28 -2.24 5.51 6.08
C TRP A 28 -1.52 6.48 7.01
N GLU A 29 -2.25 7.30 7.77
CA GLU A 29 -1.67 8.20 8.77
C GLU A 29 -0.93 7.41 9.85
N SER A 30 -1.56 6.36 10.39
CA SER A 30 -0.95 5.48 11.38
C SER A 30 0.36 4.85 10.86
N MET A 31 0.39 4.43 9.58
CA MET A 31 1.60 3.89 8.96
C MET A 31 2.70 4.95 8.81
N ILE A 32 2.35 6.20 8.43
CA ILE A 32 3.32 7.30 8.35
C ILE A 32 3.90 7.60 9.73
N ARG A 33 3.06 7.68 10.77
CA ARG A 33 3.52 7.88 12.15
C ARG A 33 4.47 6.77 12.60
N TRP A 34 4.12 5.51 12.37
CA TRP A 34 4.99 4.38 12.66
C TRP A 34 6.34 4.46 11.92
N MET A 35 6.36 4.87 10.65
CA MET A 35 7.60 5.07 9.90
C MET A 35 8.43 6.24 10.44
N GLN A 36 7.80 7.31 10.91
CA GLN A 36 8.49 8.45 11.54
C GLN A 36 9.15 8.01 12.86
N GLU A 37 8.42 7.25 13.69
CA GLU A 37 8.91 6.77 14.98
C GLU A 37 10.02 5.71 14.85
N THR A 38 9.90 4.78 13.89
CA THR A 38 10.74 3.58 13.86
C THR A 38 11.72 3.52 12.69
N GLN A 39 11.36 4.10 11.55
CA GLN A 39 12.13 4.01 10.29
C GLN A 39 12.83 5.32 9.91
N LYS A 40 12.73 6.36 10.76
CA LYS A 40 13.30 7.69 10.53
C LYS A 40 12.76 8.37 9.28
N LEU A 41 11.48 8.14 8.94
CA LEU A 41 10.80 8.99 7.97
C LEU A 41 10.79 10.42 8.51
N TRP A 42 11.13 11.39 7.67
CA TRP A 42 11.17 12.80 8.05
C TRP A 42 9.75 13.36 8.24
N ASP A 43 9.68 14.55 8.83
CA ASP A 43 8.43 15.31 8.90
C ASP A 43 7.99 15.72 7.48
N LEU A 44 6.78 15.34 7.10
CA LEU A 44 6.21 15.62 5.80
C LEU A 44 5.57 17.02 5.74
N GLY A 45 5.33 17.67 6.88
CA GLY A 45 4.78 19.02 6.98
C GLY A 45 3.49 19.20 6.19
N GLU A 46 3.38 20.32 5.46
CA GLU A 46 2.21 20.66 4.64
C GLU A 46 1.94 19.67 3.48
N ASN A 47 2.91 18.81 3.14
CA ASN A 47 2.72 17.78 2.12
C ASN A 47 1.92 16.59 2.65
N GLU A 48 1.89 16.36 3.97
CA GLU A 48 1.28 15.18 4.56
C GLU A 48 -0.20 15.03 4.20
N PRO A 49 -1.06 16.07 4.32
CA PRO A 49 -2.47 15.95 3.97
C PRO A 49 -2.68 15.54 2.51
N ILE A 50 -1.85 16.07 1.59
CA ILE A 50 -1.91 15.81 0.14
C ILE A 50 -1.45 14.37 -0.18
N ILE A 51 -0.43 13.89 0.53
CA ILE A 51 0.05 12.50 0.44
C ILE A 51 -1.04 11.55 0.92
N LEU A 52 -1.61 11.80 2.10
CA LEU A 52 -2.68 10.99 2.67
C LEU A 52 -3.93 10.98 1.78
N ASP A 53 -4.31 12.12 1.18
CA ASP A 53 -5.45 12.20 0.25
C ASP A 53 -5.23 11.33 -0.98
N TYR A 54 -4.01 11.38 -1.53
CA TYR A 54 -3.65 10.56 -2.67
C TYR A 54 -3.66 9.06 -2.31
N LEU A 55 -3.04 8.68 -1.19
CA LEU A 55 -2.95 7.29 -0.77
C LEU A 55 -4.34 6.70 -0.47
N ALA A 56 -5.20 7.44 0.25
CA ALA A 56 -6.56 7.02 0.53
C ALA A 56 -7.41 6.93 -0.74
N LYS A 57 -7.27 7.87 -1.69
CA LYS A 57 -8.04 7.85 -2.94
C LYS A 57 -7.65 6.68 -3.85
N HIS A 58 -6.36 6.39 -3.97
CA HIS A 58 -5.84 5.45 -4.96
C HIS A 58 -5.57 4.05 -4.41
N TYR A 59 -5.34 3.92 -3.11
CA TYR A 59 -5.00 2.67 -2.42
C TYR A 59 -5.91 2.40 -1.20
N ALA A 60 -7.17 2.84 -1.27
CA ALA A 60 -8.21 2.49 -0.29
C ALA A 60 -8.51 0.99 -0.24
N PRO A 61 -9.03 0.46 0.89
CA PRO A 61 -9.43 -0.93 1.02
C PRO A 61 -10.44 -1.29 -0.07
N GLN A 62 -10.18 -2.40 -0.76
CA GLN A 62 -11.12 -2.98 -1.70
C GLN A 62 -11.87 -4.09 -0.98
N ARG A 63 -13.17 -4.25 -1.25
CA ARG A 63 -13.96 -5.41 -0.80
C ARG A 63 -13.53 -6.66 -1.59
N LYS A 64 -12.29 -7.09 -1.40
CA LYS A 64 -11.69 -8.26 -2.00
C LYS A 64 -11.05 -9.05 -0.88
N GLY A 65 -11.66 -10.19 -0.56
CA GLY A 65 -11.13 -11.12 0.42
C GLY A 65 -9.95 -11.92 -0.14
N ARG A 66 -9.58 -12.99 0.57
CA ARG A 66 -8.66 -14.00 0.05
C ARG A 66 -9.13 -14.49 -1.32
N ARG A 67 -8.16 -14.91 -2.15
CA ARG A 67 -8.42 -15.53 -3.46
C ARG A 67 -9.55 -16.55 -3.32
N ALA A 68 -10.58 -16.41 -4.16
CA ALA A 68 -11.65 -17.40 -4.23
C ALA A 68 -11.06 -18.77 -4.57
N ARG A 69 -11.75 -19.84 -4.16
CA ARG A 69 -11.37 -21.19 -4.57
C ARG A 69 -11.33 -21.25 -6.10
N LEU A 70 -10.33 -21.96 -6.62
CA LEU A 70 -10.26 -22.27 -8.04
C LEU A 70 -11.54 -23.01 -8.46
N THR A 71 -12.08 -22.64 -9.61
CA THR A 71 -13.22 -23.30 -10.25
C THR A 71 -12.77 -23.81 -11.62
N ASN A 72 -13.43 -24.85 -12.13
CA ASN A 72 -13.14 -25.44 -13.45
C ASN A 72 -11.69 -25.92 -13.62
N ILE A 73 -11.17 -26.65 -12.62
CA ILE A 73 -9.85 -27.27 -12.72
C ILE A 73 -9.99 -28.62 -13.44
N GLU A 74 -9.35 -28.76 -14.60
CA GLU A 74 -9.06 -30.07 -15.17
C GLU A 74 -7.74 -30.56 -14.59
N TRP A 75 -7.80 -31.65 -13.83
CA TRP A 75 -6.64 -32.34 -13.30
C TRP A 75 -6.16 -33.35 -14.33
N TYR A 76 -4.85 -33.49 -14.51
CA TYR A 76 -4.26 -34.57 -15.29
C TYR A 76 -3.55 -35.56 -14.36
N GLU A 77 -3.51 -36.82 -14.77
CA GLU A 77 -2.78 -37.85 -14.05
C GLU A 77 -1.27 -37.71 -14.30
N LEU A 78 -0.50 -37.70 -13.23
CA LEU A 78 0.96 -37.77 -13.31
C LEU A 78 1.35 -39.25 -13.42
N GLU A 79 2.07 -39.61 -14.47
CA GLU A 79 2.63 -40.96 -14.59
C GLU A 79 3.68 -41.21 -13.50
N PRO A 80 3.76 -42.42 -12.95
CA PRO A 80 4.67 -42.76 -11.84
C PRO A 80 6.16 -42.61 -12.15
#